data_AF-A0A1B7Y1K7-F1
#
_entry.id   AF-A0A1B7Y1K7-F1
#
_cell.length_a   1.000
_cell.length_b   1.000
_cell.length_c   1.000
_cell.angle_alpha   90.00
_cell.angle_beta   90.00
_cell.angle_gamma   90.00
#
_symmetry.space_group_name_H-M   'P 1'
#
loop_
_entity.id
_entity.type
_entity.pdbx_description
1 polymer ?
#
loop_
_entity_poly.entity_id
_entity_poly.type
_entity_poly.pdbx_seq_one_letter_code
_entity_poly.pdbx_strand_id
1 'polypeptide(L)'
;MGLFGMAASYLAFSVLHFFQFVLAVTVCGLYAVDLNNARSHGDYTDGKWVFAVVVGTLSAVTALLYFIPFVLRFAIVWVWDAILFILWIAVFGLFGSMYIKENAEGDSGIQRMKNAVWVDLANALLWLISALATAAYWWRHRERRTRFTGRGKV
;
A
#
# COMPACT_ATOMS: atom_id res chain seq x y z
N MET A 1 15.46 -8.16 24.05
CA MET A 1 14.65 -8.89 23.04
C MET A 1 15.58 -9.82 22.29
N GLY A 2 15.42 -11.14 22.43
CA GLY A 2 16.36 -12.13 21.90
C GLY A 2 16.45 -12.11 20.38
N LEU A 3 17.59 -12.53 19.83
CA LEU A 3 17.87 -12.64 18.39
C LEU A 3 16.73 -13.31 17.59
N PHE A 4 16.06 -14.30 18.19
CA PHE A 4 14.88 -14.97 17.62
C PHE A 4 13.68 -14.03 17.41
N GLY A 5 13.42 -13.10 18.35
CA GLY A 5 12.33 -12.13 18.22
C GLY A 5 12.60 -11.11 17.12
N MET A 6 13.86 -10.67 16.99
CA MET A 6 14.25 -9.79 15.87
C MET A 6 14.11 -10.50 14.52
N ALA A 7 14.64 -11.72 14.38
CA ALA A 7 14.54 -12.49 13.15
C ALA A 7 13.09 -12.76 12.72
N ALA A 8 12.21 -13.11 13.68
CA ALA A 8 10.79 -13.31 13.42
C ALA A 8 10.10 -12.03 12.94
N SER A 9 10.39 -10.88 13.55
CA SER A 9 9.86 -9.59 13.10
C SER A 9 10.35 -9.24 11.69
N TYR A 10 11.64 -9.41 11.39
CA TYR A 10 12.18 -9.17 10.04
C TYR A 10 11.55 -10.07 8.98
N LEU A 11 11.34 -11.35 9.28
CA LEU A 11 10.64 -12.27 8.39
C LEU A 11 9.19 -11.85 8.17
N ALA A 12 8.46 -11.50 9.24
CA ALA A 12 7.08 -11.02 9.14
C ALA A 12 6.97 -9.75 8.28
N PHE A 13 7.85 -8.77 8.47
CA PHE A 13 7.91 -7.58 7.63
C PHE A 13 8.24 -7.94 6.18
N SER A 14 9.22 -8.82 5.93
CA SER A 14 9.59 -9.20 4.56
C SER A 14 8.44 -9.91 3.83
N VAL A 15 7.73 -10.79 4.52
CA VAL A 15 6.54 -11.48 4.00
C VAL A 15 5.42 -10.48 3.71
N LEU A 16 5.19 -9.52 4.62
CA LEU A 16 4.17 -8.49 4.43
C LEU A 16 4.45 -7.66 3.16
N HIS A 17 5.66 -7.12 3.02
CA HIS A 17 6.04 -6.33 1.83
C HIS A 17 6.02 -7.15 0.54
N PHE A 18 6.34 -8.44 0.61
CA PHE A 18 6.20 -9.34 -0.52
C PHE A 18 4.74 -9.45 -0.99
N PHE A 19 3.79 -9.64 -0.07
CA PHE A 19 2.37 -9.66 -0.45
C PHE A 19 1.88 -8.31 -0.97
N GLN A 20 2.29 -7.19 -0.35
CA GLN A 20 1.97 -5.85 -0.86
C GLN A 20 2.47 -5.63 -2.29
N PHE A 21 3.69 -6.09 -2.58
CA PHE A 21 4.26 -6.04 -3.92
C PHE A 21 3.45 -6.87 -4.92
N VAL A 22 3.18 -8.13 -4.61
CA VAL A 22 2.42 -9.03 -5.50
C VAL A 22 1.02 -8.49 -5.77
N LEU A 23 0.30 -8.02 -4.75
CA LEU A 23 -1.04 -7.45 -4.92
C LEU A 23 -0.99 -6.15 -5.73
N ALA A 24 -0.01 -5.27 -5.48
CA ALA A 24 0.15 -4.03 -6.24
C ALA A 24 0.44 -4.29 -7.73
N VAL A 25 1.29 -5.26 -8.05
CA VAL A 25 1.57 -5.66 -9.44
C VAL A 25 0.36 -6.31 -10.08
N THR A 26 -0.39 -7.13 -9.33
CA THR A 26 -1.63 -7.75 -9.82
C THR A 26 -2.66 -6.69 -10.22
N VAL A 27 -2.84 -5.68 -9.38
CA VAL A 27 -3.72 -4.52 -9.64
C VAL A 27 -3.24 -3.75 -10.88
N CYS A 28 -1.94 -3.47 -10.99
CA CYS A 28 -1.40 -2.84 -12.19
C CYS A 28 -1.71 -3.66 -13.44
N GLY A 29 -1.54 -4.98 -13.40
CA GLY A 29 -1.84 -5.87 -14.52
C GLY A 29 -3.32 -5.85 -14.91
N LEU A 30 -4.22 -5.97 -13.92
CA LEU A 30 -5.67 -5.97 -14.14
C LEU A 30 -6.12 -4.65 -14.79
N TYR A 31 -5.74 -3.52 -14.20
CA TYR A 31 -6.18 -2.20 -14.66
C TYR A 31 -5.44 -1.70 -15.91
N ALA A 32 -4.17 -2.08 -16.13
CA ALA A 32 -3.41 -1.70 -17.33
C ALA A 32 -3.87 -2.44 -18.59
N VAL A 33 -4.37 -3.67 -18.47
CA VAL A 33 -4.98 -4.40 -19.60
C VAL A 33 -6.23 -3.67 -20.08
N ASP A 34 -7.08 -3.23 -19.16
CA ASP A 34 -8.30 -2.48 -19.50
C ASP A 34 -7.95 -1.10 -20.08
N LEU A 35 -6.88 -0.46 -19.59
CA LEU A 35 -6.33 0.77 -20.16
C LEU A 35 -5.81 0.59 -21.60
N ASN A 36 -5.08 -0.50 -21.84
CA ASN A 36 -4.50 -0.80 -23.15
C ASN A 36 -5.60 -1.18 -24.16
N ASN A 37 -6.64 -1.89 -23.71
CA ASN A 37 -7.81 -2.19 -24.53
C ASN A 37 -8.58 -0.92 -24.92
N ALA A 38 -8.81 0.01 -23.98
CA ALA A 38 -9.45 1.29 -24.30
C ALA A 38 -8.62 2.08 -25.34
N ARG A 39 -7.29 2.12 -25.16
CA ARG A 39 -6.37 2.76 -26.10
C ARG A 39 -6.38 2.12 -27.48
N SER A 40 -6.45 0.79 -27.58
CA SER A 40 -6.43 0.08 -28.86
C SER A 40 -7.71 0.26 -29.67
N HIS A 41 -8.84 0.57 -29.01
CA HIS A 41 -10.11 0.87 -29.66
C HIS A 41 -10.29 2.36 -29.99
N GLY A 42 -9.30 3.20 -29.66
CA GLY A 42 -9.37 4.66 -29.88
C GLY A 42 -10.30 5.38 -28.91
N ASP A 43 -10.77 4.69 -27.87
CA ASP A 43 -11.67 5.24 -26.86
C ASP A 43 -10.91 6.11 -25.85
N TYR A 44 -11.65 7.04 -25.24
CA TYR A 44 -11.09 7.93 -24.22
C TYR A 44 -10.63 7.12 -23.01
N THR A 45 -9.36 7.31 -22.66
CA THR A 45 -8.76 6.71 -21.46
C THR A 45 -9.36 7.37 -20.21
N ASP A 46 -10.22 6.63 -19.50
CA ASP A 46 -10.84 7.13 -18.27
C ASP A 46 -9.78 7.24 -17.15
N GLY A 47 -9.68 8.44 -16.56
CA GLY A 47 -8.65 8.78 -15.56
C GLY A 47 -8.68 7.92 -14.30
N LYS A 48 -9.79 7.25 -14.00
CA LYS A 48 -9.91 6.32 -12.86
C LYS A 48 -8.94 5.12 -12.99
N TRP A 49 -8.78 4.59 -14.20
CA TRP A 49 -7.88 3.46 -14.48
C TRP A 49 -6.41 3.88 -14.39
N VAL A 50 -6.10 5.06 -14.91
CA VAL A 50 -4.76 5.65 -14.80
C VAL A 50 -4.37 5.85 -13.33
N PHE A 51 -5.29 6.39 -12.53
CA PHE A 51 -5.07 6.57 -11.10
C PHE A 51 -4.75 5.25 -10.39
N ALA A 52 -5.50 4.17 -10.66
CA ALA A 52 -5.22 2.85 -10.09
C ALA A 52 -3.82 2.32 -10.45
N VAL A 53 -3.43 2.45 -11.72
CA VAL A 53 -2.10 2.00 -12.19
C VAL A 53 -0.97 2.82 -11.54
N VAL A 54 -1.15 4.13 -11.39
CA VAL A 54 -0.16 5.00 -10.74
C VAL A 54 -0.01 4.64 -9.25
N VAL A 55 -1.11 4.46 -8.53
CA VAL A 55 -1.10 4.04 -7.11
C VAL A 55 -0.48 2.66 -6.96
N GLY A 56 -0.84 1.70 -7.81
CA GLY A 56 -0.26 0.37 -7.84
C GLY A 56 1.25 0.40 -8.11
N THR A 57 1.71 1.21 -9.06
CA THR A 57 3.13 1.34 -9.39
C THR A 57 3.92 1.96 -8.23
N LEU A 58 3.39 3.03 -7.62
CA LEU A 58 4.01 3.68 -6.47
C LEU A 58 4.11 2.72 -5.28
N SER A 59 3.07 1.93 -5.05
CA SER A 59 3.02 0.88 -4.04
C SER A 59 4.04 -0.23 -4.32
N ALA A 60 4.16 -0.70 -5.56
CA ALA A 60 5.12 -1.74 -5.94
C ALA A 60 6.56 -1.27 -5.77
N VAL A 61 6.88 -0.04 -6.21
CA VAL A 61 8.20 0.56 -6.02
C VAL A 61 8.50 0.74 -4.53
N THR A 62 7.54 1.21 -3.73
CA THR A 62 7.73 1.36 -2.28
C THR A 62 8.01 0.02 -1.61
N ALA A 63 7.24 -1.02 -1.94
CA ALA A 63 7.47 -2.36 -1.41
C ALA A 63 8.86 -2.90 -1.78
N LEU A 64 9.35 -2.64 -3.00
CA LEU A 64 10.72 -2.98 -3.42
C LEU A 64 11.77 -2.23 -2.59
N LEU A 65 11.57 -0.93 -2.36
CA LEU A 65 12.48 -0.12 -1.54
C LEU A 65 12.54 -0.59 -0.09
N TYR A 66 11.44 -1.10 0.46
CA TYR A 66 11.38 -1.58 1.84
C TYR A 66 12.10 -2.91 2.07
N PHE A 67 12.47 -3.66 1.02
CA PHE A 67 13.43 -4.76 1.15
C PHE A 67 14.85 -4.27 1.47
N ILE A 68 15.15 -2.99 1.22
CA ILE A 68 16.44 -2.39 1.56
C ILE A 68 16.39 -1.91 3.02
N PRO A 69 17.13 -2.54 3.95
CA PRO A 69 17.00 -2.28 5.40
C PRO A 69 17.39 -0.85 5.82
N PHE A 70 18.01 -0.07 4.93
CA PHE A 70 18.36 1.33 5.17
C PHE A 70 17.14 2.27 5.11
N VAL A 71 16.13 1.95 4.30
CA VAL A 71 14.97 2.82 4.05
C VAL A 71 14.03 2.88 5.26
N LEU A 72 13.94 1.79 6.03
CA LEU A 72 13.08 1.70 7.23
C LEU A 72 13.57 2.56 8.42
N ARG A 73 14.76 3.16 8.34
CA ARG A 73 15.34 3.96 9.44
C ARG A 73 14.78 5.39 9.52
N PHE A 74 14.06 5.86 8.50
CA PHE A 74 13.54 7.21 8.48
C PHE A 74 12.22 7.32 9.24
N ALA A 75 12.11 8.33 10.11
CA ALA A 75 10.87 8.62 10.84
C ALA A 75 9.67 8.98 9.95
N ILE A 76 9.88 9.18 8.65
CA ILE A 76 8.83 9.52 7.67
C ILE A 76 8.12 8.29 7.09
N VAL A 77 8.66 7.08 7.33
CA VAL A 77 8.14 5.81 6.76
C VAL A 77 6.68 5.58 7.14
N TRP A 78 6.31 5.78 8.41
CA TRP A 78 4.92 5.60 8.85
C TRP A 78 3.94 6.59 8.20
N VAL A 79 4.40 7.81 7.89
CA VAL A 79 3.59 8.82 7.19
C VAL A 79 3.38 8.38 5.74
N TRP A 80 4.44 7.88 5.09
CA TRP A 80 4.37 7.38 3.73
C TRP A 80 3.45 6.16 3.60
N ASP A 81 3.55 5.21 4.53
CA ASP A 81 2.66 4.04 4.60
C ASP A 81 1.19 4.47 4.75
N ALA A 82 0.92 5.49 5.57
CA ALA A 82 -0.40 6.04 5.75
C ALA A 82 -0.93 6.74 4.48
N ILE A 83 -0.07 7.45 3.73
CA ILE A 83 -0.43 8.04 2.44
C ILE A 83 -0.82 6.94 1.45
N LEU A 84 -0.02 5.88 1.34
CA LEU A 84 -0.32 4.76 0.46
C LEU A 84 -1.63 4.06 0.85
N PHE A 85 -1.87 3.89 2.15
CA PHE A 85 -3.16 3.39 2.64
C PHE A 85 -4.34 4.25 2.18
N ILE A 86 -4.26 5.58 2.34
CA ILE A 86 -5.33 6.49 1.92
C ILE A 86 -5.56 6.42 0.40
N LEU A 87 -4.49 6.35 -0.39
CA LEU A 87 -4.58 6.21 -1.84
C LEU A 87 -5.27 4.90 -2.24
N TRP A 88 -4.94 3.78 -1.59
CA TRP A 88 -5.61 2.49 -1.83
C TRP A 88 -7.08 2.51 -1.42
N ILE A 89 -7.44 3.19 -0.33
CA ILE A 89 -8.85 3.41 0.04
C ILE A 89 -9.57 4.25 -1.00
N ALA A 90 -8.93 5.26 -1.58
CA ALA A 90 -9.51 6.05 -2.67
C ALA A 90 -9.75 5.21 -3.93
N VAL A 91 -8.79 4.36 -4.32
CA VAL A 91 -8.96 3.38 -5.42
C VAL A 91 -10.12 2.45 -5.11
N PHE A 92 -10.14 1.84 -3.93
CA PHE A 92 -11.24 0.98 -3.49
C PHE A 92 -12.59 1.70 -3.51
N GLY A 93 -12.66 2.96 -3.09
CA GLY A 93 -13.90 3.75 -3.12
C GLY A 93 -14.39 4.02 -4.55
N LEU A 94 -13.47 4.36 -5.47
CA LEU A 94 -13.78 4.60 -6.88
C LEU A 94 -14.36 3.34 -7.53
N PHE A 95 -13.63 2.22 -7.47
CA PHE A 95 -14.05 0.98 -8.11
C PHE A 95 -15.17 0.27 -7.34
N GLY A 96 -15.18 0.37 -6.01
CA GLY A 96 -16.24 -0.16 -5.17
C GLY A 96 -17.60 0.49 -5.44
N SER A 97 -17.64 1.81 -5.63
CA SER A 97 -18.89 2.50 -5.98
C SER A 97 -19.45 2.09 -7.34
N MET A 98 -18.58 1.73 -8.28
CA MET A 98 -18.93 1.34 -9.64
C MET A 98 -19.34 -0.14 -9.73
N TYR A 99 -18.63 -1.04 -9.05
CA TYR A 99 -18.80 -2.48 -9.28
C TYR A 99 -19.50 -3.24 -8.16
N ILE A 100 -19.55 -2.72 -6.92
CA ILE A 100 -20.19 -3.46 -5.80
C ILE A 100 -21.71 -3.51 -5.97
N LYS A 101 -22.31 -2.45 -6.52
CA LYS A 101 -23.77 -2.33 -6.69
C LYS A 101 -24.27 -2.83 -8.05
N GLU A 102 -23.38 -3.00 -9.02
CA GLU A 102 -23.73 -3.46 -10.37
C GLU A 102 -24.10 -4.96 -10.34
N ASN A 103 -25.20 -5.34 -11.00
CA ASN A 103 -25.53 -6.75 -11.15
C ASN A 103 -24.62 -7.37 -12.21
N ALA A 104 -23.91 -8.43 -11.83
CA ALA A 104 -23.13 -9.21 -12.79
C ALA A 104 -24.09 -10.15 -13.51
N GLU A 105 -24.75 -9.67 -14.56
CA GLU A 105 -25.69 -10.43 -15.40
C GLU A 105 -24.96 -11.47 -16.27
N GLY A 106 -24.14 -12.33 -15.66
CA GLY A 106 -23.35 -13.36 -16.35
C GLY A 106 -22.11 -12.84 -17.08
N ASP A 107 -21.80 -11.54 -17.01
CA ASP A 107 -20.58 -10.98 -17.57
C ASP A 107 -19.36 -11.30 -16.70
N SER A 108 -18.48 -12.17 -17.22
CA SER A 108 -17.22 -12.56 -16.58
C SER A 108 -16.27 -11.39 -16.28
N GLY A 109 -16.35 -10.29 -17.05
CA GLY A 109 -15.57 -9.07 -16.85
C GLY A 109 -16.00 -8.30 -15.59
N ILE A 110 -17.30 -8.21 -15.33
CA ILE A 110 -17.85 -7.57 -14.13
C ILE A 110 -17.46 -8.38 -12.88
N GLN A 111 -17.53 -9.71 -12.96
CA GLN A 111 -17.14 -10.58 -11.85
C GLN A 111 -15.63 -10.49 -11.55
N ARG A 112 -14.78 -10.41 -12.59
CA ARG A 112 -13.35 -10.14 -12.45
C ARG A 112 -13.11 -8.81 -11.73
N MET A 113 -13.84 -7.76 -12.10
CA MET A 113 -13.67 -6.44 -11.51
C MET A 113 -14.14 -6.36 -10.06
N LYS A 114 -15.23 -7.08 -9.72
CA LYS A 114 -15.64 -7.27 -8.31
C LYS A 114 -14.54 -7.92 -7.48
N ASN A 115 -13.87 -8.93 -8.01
CA ASN A 115 -12.73 -9.55 -7.33
C ASN A 115 -11.54 -8.61 -7.21
N ALA A 116 -11.27 -7.79 -8.23
CA ALA A 116 -10.21 -6.77 -8.21
C ALA A 116 -10.43 -5.74 -7.08
N VAL A 117 -11.68 -5.31 -6.87
CA VAL A 117 -12.05 -4.41 -5.76
C VAL A 117 -11.68 -5.01 -4.39
N TRP A 118 -11.88 -6.32 -4.20
CA TRP A 118 -11.47 -6.99 -2.96
C TRP A 118 -9.95 -7.10 -2.81
N VAL A 119 -9.23 -7.27 -3.93
CA VAL A 119 -7.76 -7.23 -3.96
C VAL A 119 -7.25 -5.84 -3.55
N ASP A 120 -7.88 -4.77 -4.03
CA ASP A 120 -7.55 -3.40 -3.66
C ASP A 120 -7.72 -3.17 -2.15
N LEU A 121 -8.83 -3.67 -1.59
CA LEU A 121 -9.09 -3.60 -0.15
C LEU A 121 -8.07 -4.39 0.66
N ALA A 122 -7.75 -5.61 0.22
CA ALA A 122 -6.75 -6.44 0.89
C ALA A 122 -5.39 -5.73 0.92
N ASN A 123 -4.99 -5.10 -0.19
CA ASN A 123 -3.74 -4.35 -0.23
C ASN A 123 -3.78 -3.10 0.65
N ALA A 124 -4.91 -2.38 0.68
CA ALA A 124 -5.12 -1.27 1.60
C ALA A 124 -4.90 -1.70 3.06
N LEU A 125 -5.48 -2.82 3.48
CA LEU A 125 -5.32 -3.33 4.84
C LEU A 125 -3.87 -3.69 5.16
N LEU A 126 -3.10 -4.24 4.21
CA LEU A 126 -1.67 -4.50 4.42
C LEU A 126 -0.88 -3.20 4.63
N TRP A 127 -1.18 -2.15 3.86
CA TRP A 127 -0.59 -0.82 4.07
C TRP A 127 -0.97 -0.21 5.43
N LEU A 128 -2.20 -0.42 5.90
CA LEU A 128 -2.61 -0.01 7.24
C LEU A 128 -1.81 -0.75 8.33
N ILE A 129 -1.66 -2.06 8.22
CA ILE A 129 -0.87 -2.86 9.17
C ILE A 129 0.57 -2.37 9.18
N SER A 130 1.14 -2.07 8.02
CA SER A 130 2.51 -1.52 7.89
C SER A 130 2.63 -0.17 8.61
N ALA A 131 1.71 0.76 8.31
CA ALA A 131 1.69 2.09 8.93
C ALA A 131 1.59 2.00 10.46
N LEU A 132 0.73 1.12 10.98
CA LEU A 132 0.58 0.91 12.42
C LEU A 132 1.83 0.27 13.03
N ALA A 133 2.44 -0.70 12.36
CA ALA A 133 3.65 -1.37 12.84
C ALA A 133 4.85 -0.41 12.88
N THR A 134 5.05 0.39 11.83
CA THR A 134 6.13 1.38 11.74
C THR A 134 5.88 2.56 12.69
N ALA A 135 4.63 3.01 12.86
CA ALA A 135 4.27 4.01 13.86
C ALA A 135 4.49 3.50 15.29
N ALA A 136 4.08 2.27 15.62
CA ALA A 136 4.29 1.69 16.93
C ALA A 136 5.77 1.48 17.25
N TYR A 137 6.57 1.03 16.27
CA TYR A 137 8.02 0.93 16.39
C TYR A 137 8.64 2.29 16.67
N TRP A 138 8.29 3.31 15.87
CA TRP A 138 8.80 4.66 16.07
C TRP A 138 8.39 5.25 17.40
N TRP A 139 7.13 5.10 17.83
CA TRP A 139 6.66 5.62 19.12
C TRP A 139 7.38 4.97 20.30
N ARG A 140 7.68 3.67 20.22
CA ARG A 140 8.46 2.94 21.25
C ARG A 140 9.94 3.32 21.26
N HIS A 141 10.52 3.63 20.10
CA HIS A 141 11.93 3.99 19.95
C HIS A 141 12.18 5.51 19.86
N ARG A 142 11.14 6.35 20.03
CA ARG A 142 11.27 7.80 20.10
C ARG A 142 11.95 8.15 21.40
N GLU A 143 13.27 8.23 21.33
CA GLU A 143 14.11 8.69 22.43
C GLU A 143 13.58 10.05 22.91
N ARG A 144 13.05 10.11 24.14
CA ARG A 144 12.67 11.33 24.84
C ARG A 144 13.93 12.14 25.21
N ARG A 145 14.78 12.47 24.24
CA ARG A 145 15.92 13.36 24.48
C ARG A 145 15.42 14.79 24.53
N THR A 146 14.78 15.16 25.63
CA THR A 146 14.84 16.53 26.12
C THR A 146 16.30 16.83 26.46
N ARG A 147 17.09 17.24 25.46
CA ARG A 147 18.47 17.73 25.62
C ARG A 147 18.54 19.11 26.30
N PHE A 148 17.45 19.57 26.93
CA PHE A 148 17.30 20.94 27.44
C PHE A 148 17.16 21.06 28.96
N THR A 149 17.60 20.07 29.74
CA THR A 149 17.77 20.23 31.20
C THR A 149 19.17 19.83 31.59
N GLY A 150 20.16 20.61 31.15
CA GLY A 150 21.54 20.46 31.57
C GLY A 150 22.26 21.79 31.46
N ARG A 151 22.43 22.45 32.62
CA ARG A 151 23.34 23.56 32.97
C ARG A 151 22.69 24.91 33.25
N GLY A 152 22.01 24.98 34.40
CA GLY A 152 22.03 26.18 35.25
C GLY A 152 22.63 25.79 36.61
N LYS A 153 23.94 25.94 36.78
CA LYS A 153 24.56 26.07 38.10
C LYS A 153 24.90 27.55 38.25
N VAL A 154 24.22 28.23 39.16
CA VAL A 154 24.65 29.49 39.77
C VAL A 154 25.32 29.17 41.10
#